data_AF-A0A1H3F3Q6-F1
#
_entry.id   AF-A0A1H3F3Q6-F1
#
_cell.length_a   1.000
_cell.length_b   1.000
_cell.length_c   1.000
_cell.angle_alpha   90.00
_cell.angle_beta   90.00
_cell.angle_gamma   90.00
#
_symmetry.space_group_name_H-M   'P 1'
#
loop_
_entity.id
_entity.type
_entity.pdbx_description
1 polymer ?
#
loop_
_entity_poly.entity_id
_entity_poly.type
_entity_poly.pdbx_seq_one_letter_code
_entity_poly.pdbx_strand_id
1 'polypeptide(L)'
;MPPTADRILETGDHAITLVFASRIRRDQQINFRFAWPASLVGPSGKCRGRAKITLVSTPPLDARFGAEFVRVNINASLQQEQAHGGWLGRLEPLYLPPRRQSPAVEAERIEHDLKWSPVKVLAKTFPQGVGPSSNWRLFVDYLTRAGEVMPEEGVPFTVIVTISDPEAEQPVFNDMRQSLQSLGTQIADIRTAARITPRT
;
A
#
# COMPACT_ATOMS: atom_id res chain seq x y z
N MET A 1 -4.21 -23.61 -22.44
CA MET A 1 -5.44 -22.98 -21.90
C MET A 1 -5.05 -22.13 -20.70
N PRO A 2 -5.59 -20.91 -20.54
CA PRO A 2 -5.44 -20.20 -19.28
C PRO A 2 -6.08 -21.01 -18.14
N PRO A 3 -5.55 -20.92 -16.90
CA PRO A 3 -6.15 -21.60 -15.76
C PRO A 3 -7.59 -21.10 -15.50
N THR A 4 -8.36 -21.88 -14.74
CA THR A 4 -9.72 -21.52 -14.35
C THR A 4 -9.72 -20.26 -13.50
N ALA A 5 -10.81 -19.48 -13.54
CA ALA A 5 -10.88 -18.18 -12.85
C ALA A 5 -10.65 -18.32 -11.33
N ASP A 6 -11.12 -19.41 -10.73
CA ASP A 6 -10.83 -19.82 -9.35
C ASP A 6 -9.32 -19.97 -9.10
N ARG A 7 -8.58 -20.70 -9.95
CA ARG A 7 -7.12 -20.83 -9.86
C ARG A 7 -6.35 -19.55 -10.16
N ILE A 8 -6.93 -18.63 -10.94
CA ILE A 8 -6.34 -17.31 -11.20
C ILE A 8 -6.52 -16.38 -9.99
N LEU A 9 -7.62 -16.54 -9.24
CA LEU A 9 -7.96 -15.75 -8.07
C LEU A 9 -7.41 -16.34 -6.76
N GLU A 10 -7.14 -17.65 -6.72
CA GLU A 10 -6.44 -18.31 -5.62
C GLU A 10 -4.97 -17.87 -5.58
N THR A 11 -4.70 -16.90 -4.73
CA THR A 11 -3.34 -16.66 -4.24
C THR A 11 -3.05 -17.77 -3.22
N GLY A 12 -1.94 -18.49 -3.39
CA GLY A 12 -1.55 -19.53 -2.43
C GLY A 12 -1.33 -18.96 -1.02
N ASP A 13 -1.32 -19.83 -0.01
CA ASP A 13 -1.20 -19.46 1.41
C ASP A 13 0.05 -18.63 1.74
N HIS A 14 1.02 -18.55 0.82
CA HIS A 14 2.24 -17.76 0.92
C HIS A 14 2.07 -16.26 0.69
N ALA A 15 0.87 -15.77 0.40
CA ALA A 15 0.64 -14.33 0.30
C ALA A 15 -0.77 -13.93 0.75
N ILE A 16 -0.90 -12.66 1.13
CA ILE A 16 -2.18 -12.03 1.38
C ILE A 16 -2.27 -10.69 0.67
N THR A 17 -3.46 -10.36 0.17
CA THR A 17 -3.79 -9.05 -0.36
C THR A 17 -4.90 -8.41 0.45
N LEU A 18 -4.64 -7.20 0.94
CA LEU A 18 -5.56 -6.37 1.70
C LEU A 18 -5.98 -5.19 0.84
N VAL A 19 -7.28 -4.91 0.77
CA VAL A 19 -7.84 -3.80 -0.01
C VAL A 19 -8.48 -2.79 0.93
N PHE A 20 -7.96 -1.57 0.93
CA PHE A 20 -8.48 -0.44 1.69
C PHE A 20 -9.10 0.55 0.73
N ALA A 21 -10.43 0.56 0.62
CA ALA A 21 -11.18 1.53 -0.18
C ALA A 21 -11.86 2.54 0.74
N SER A 22 -11.55 3.82 0.57
CA SER A 22 -12.10 4.88 1.41
C SER A 22 -12.08 6.23 0.69
N ARG A 23 -12.50 7.28 1.41
CA ARG A 23 -12.43 8.66 0.97
C ARG A 23 -11.75 9.48 2.06
N ILE A 24 -10.66 10.16 1.70
CA ILE A 24 -9.92 11.03 2.63
C ILE A 24 -10.50 12.44 2.54
N ARG A 25 -10.88 13.02 3.68
CA ARG A 25 -11.42 14.38 3.79
C ARG A 25 -10.42 15.34 4.43
N ARG A 26 -10.82 16.60 4.55
CA ARG A 26 -10.01 17.64 5.20
C ARG A 26 -9.62 17.20 6.62
N ASP A 27 -8.36 17.43 6.97
CA ASP A 27 -7.76 17.12 8.27
C ASP A 27 -7.79 15.63 8.66
N GLN A 28 -8.04 14.74 7.70
CA GLN A 28 -8.00 13.31 7.92
C GLN A 28 -6.67 12.71 7.47
N GLN A 29 -6.27 11.70 8.23
CA GLN A 29 -5.23 10.74 7.90
C GLN A 29 -5.74 9.35 8.25
N ILE A 30 -5.33 8.34 7.49
CA ILE A 30 -5.71 6.97 7.76
C ILE A 30 -4.51 6.23 8.30
N ASN A 31 -4.71 5.56 9.43
CA ASN A 31 -3.68 4.84 10.16
C ASN A 31 -4.23 3.46 10.51
N PHE A 32 -3.85 2.46 9.73
CA PHE A 32 -4.25 1.08 9.98
C PHE A 32 -3.05 0.28 10.48
N ARG A 33 -3.06 -0.08 11.76
CA ARG A 33 -1.97 -0.83 12.40
C ARG A 33 -2.23 -2.32 12.33
N PHE A 34 -1.18 -3.09 12.11
CA PHE A 34 -1.23 -4.55 12.09
C PHE A 34 0.14 -5.14 12.41
N ALA A 35 0.17 -6.39 12.85
CA ALA A 35 1.41 -7.15 13.00
C ALA A 35 1.79 -7.81 11.67
N TRP A 36 3.09 -7.78 11.32
CA TRP A 36 3.65 -8.53 10.20
C TRP A 36 3.37 -10.04 10.34
N PRO A 37 3.24 -10.82 9.25
CA PRO A 37 3.01 -12.26 9.33
C PRO A 37 4.05 -12.95 10.22
N ALA A 38 3.61 -13.70 11.24
CA ALA A 38 4.47 -14.25 12.27
C ALA A 38 5.53 -15.21 11.71
N SER A 39 5.18 -16.02 10.70
CA SER A 39 6.10 -16.89 9.96
C SER A 39 7.21 -16.13 9.20
N LEU A 40 7.00 -14.84 8.95
CA LEU A 40 7.97 -13.93 8.36
C LEU A 40 8.66 -13.02 9.38
N VAL A 41 8.53 -13.30 10.68
CA VAL A 41 9.27 -12.60 11.74
C VAL A 41 10.37 -13.54 12.25
N GLY A 42 11.62 -13.14 12.06
CA GLY A 42 12.76 -13.90 12.58
C GLY A 42 12.89 -13.82 14.10
N PRO A 43 13.72 -14.67 14.74
CA PRO A 43 13.90 -14.70 16.19
C PRO A 43 14.37 -13.36 16.80
N SER A 44 15.05 -12.53 15.99
CA SER A 44 15.50 -11.19 16.39
C SER A 44 14.41 -10.09 16.24
N GLY A 45 13.18 -10.45 15.85
CA GLY A 45 12.09 -9.51 15.58
C GLY A 45 12.12 -8.87 14.19
N LYS A 46 13.13 -9.18 13.37
CA LYS A 46 13.25 -8.66 12.00
C LYS A 46 12.19 -9.24 11.08
N CYS A 47 11.55 -8.39 10.28
CA CYS A 47 10.49 -8.77 9.34
C CYS A 47 11.07 -9.09 7.95
N ARG A 48 11.02 -10.36 7.53
CA ARG A 48 11.40 -10.81 6.18
C ARG A 48 10.21 -10.81 5.21
N GLY A 49 10.47 -11.11 3.94
CA GLY A 49 9.45 -11.28 2.91
C GLY A 49 9.39 -10.11 1.93
N ARG A 50 8.30 -10.01 1.15
CA ARG A 50 8.09 -8.96 0.16
C ARG A 50 6.79 -8.22 0.47
N ALA A 51 6.83 -6.90 0.33
CA ALA A 51 5.63 -6.08 0.30
C ALA A 51 5.51 -5.29 -1.00
N LYS A 52 4.27 -5.11 -1.45
CA LYS A 52 3.89 -4.24 -2.54
C LYS A 52 2.66 -3.44 -2.12
N ILE A 53 2.66 -2.15 -2.41
CA ILE A 53 1.51 -1.27 -2.31
C ILE A 53 1.18 -0.72 -3.68
N THR A 54 -0.10 -0.74 -4.04
CA THR A 54 -0.65 -0.01 -5.17
C THR A 54 -1.73 0.94 -4.65
N LEU A 55 -1.47 2.24 -4.76
CA LEU A 55 -2.44 3.30 -4.48
C LEU A 55 -3.05 3.75 -5.81
N VAL A 56 -4.38 3.84 -5.84
CA VAL A 56 -5.15 4.47 -6.91
C VAL A 56 -6.07 5.50 -6.27
N SER A 57 -6.10 6.71 -6.81
CA SER A 57 -6.95 7.80 -6.32
C SER A 57 -7.67 8.49 -7.47
N THR A 58 -8.80 9.13 -7.17
CA THR A 58 -9.53 9.96 -8.14
C THR A 58 -9.56 11.41 -7.63
N PRO A 59 -8.41 12.11 -7.66
CA PRO A 59 -8.33 13.49 -7.20
C PRO A 59 -9.03 14.46 -8.16
N PRO A 60 -9.38 15.68 -7.71
CA PRO A 60 -9.81 16.74 -8.61
C PRO A 60 -8.70 17.05 -9.64
N LEU A 61 -9.12 17.13 -10.90
CA LEU A 61 -8.27 17.42 -12.05
C LEU A 61 -8.65 18.79 -12.62
N ASP A 62 -7.65 19.62 -12.90
CA ASP A 62 -7.84 20.93 -13.51
C ASP A 62 -6.91 21.12 -14.70
N ALA A 63 -7.47 20.95 -15.90
CA ALA A 63 -6.72 21.02 -17.16
C ALA A 63 -6.08 22.40 -17.42
N ARG A 64 -6.53 23.47 -16.75
CA ARG A 64 -5.95 24.81 -16.89
C ARG A 64 -4.49 24.87 -16.41
N PHE A 65 -4.08 23.92 -15.57
CA PHE A 65 -2.73 23.83 -15.00
C PHE A 65 -1.78 22.90 -15.78
N GLY A 66 -2.19 22.41 -16.96
CA GLY A 66 -1.31 21.61 -17.83
C GLY A 66 -0.73 20.38 -17.13
N ALA A 67 0.59 20.28 -17.02
CA ALA A 67 1.27 19.17 -16.33
C ALA A 67 0.96 19.07 -14.83
N GLU A 68 0.44 20.14 -14.22
CA GLU A 68 0.06 20.20 -12.80
C GLU A 68 -1.45 20.06 -12.58
N PHE A 69 -2.12 19.34 -13.49
CA PHE A 69 -3.57 19.17 -13.48
C PHE A 69 -4.09 18.42 -12.25
N VAL A 70 -3.29 17.57 -11.60
CA VAL A 70 -3.66 16.91 -10.35
C VAL A 70 -3.54 17.90 -9.19
N ARG A 71 -4.68 18.21 -8.55
CA ARG A 71 -4.77 19.29 -7.56
C ARG A 71 -4.64 18.82 -6.11
N VAL A 72 -4.96 17.56 -5.86
CA VAL A 72 -4.77 16.90 -4.56
C VAL A 72 -3.96 15.63 -4.78
N ASN A 73 -2.86 15.49 -4.05
CA ASN A 73 -1.98 14.33 -4.11
C ASN A 73 -2.21 13.46 -2.88
N ILE A 74 -2.64 12.21 -3.08
CA ILE A 74 -2.75 11.20 -2.02
C ILE A 74 -1.43 10.43 -1.94
N ASN A 75 -0.93 10.15 -0.73
CA ASN A 75 0.19 9.20 -0.55
C ASN A 75 -0.21 8.06 0.35
N ALA A 76 0.40 6.90 0.11
CA ALA A 76 0.30 5.74 0.97
C ALA A 76 1.72 5.26 1.29
N SER A 77 1.97 4.92 2.55
CA SER A 77 3.25 4.38 2.99
C SER A 77 3.05 3.20 3.92
N LEU A 78 3.85 2.16 3.72
CA LEU A 78 3.94 1.04 4.64
C LEU A 78 5.06 1.31 5.63
N GLN A 79 4.70 1.60 6.87
CA GLN A 79 5.62 2.08 7.88
C GLN A 79 5.79 1.05 8.99
N GLN A 80 7.04 0.85 9.43
CA GLN A 80 7.38 -0.03 10.54
C GLN A 80 7.74 0.80 11.77
N GLU A 81 7.29 0.38 12.94
CA GLU A 81 7.65 1.00 14.21
C GLU A 81 9.15 0.82 14.50
N GLN A 82 9.80 1.87 15.03
CA GLN A 82 11.22 1.85 15.39
C GLN A 82 11.43 1.77 16.91
N ALA A 83 12.59 1.27 17.35
CA ALA A 83 12.90 1.04 18.75
C ALA A 83 12.90 2.31 19.61
N HIS A 84 13.26 3.46 19.02
CA HIS A 84 13.26 4.77 19.69
C HIS A 84 11.92 5.52 19.57
N GLY A 85 10.86 4.82 19.17
CA GLY A 85 9.60 5.42 18.75
C GLY A 85 9.64 5.92 17.31
N GLY A 86 8.47 6.33 16.81
CA GLY A 86 8.31 6.78 15.44
C GLY A 86 8.11 5.65 14.43
N TRP A 87 7.96 6.05 13.17
CA TRP A 87 7.52 5.18 12.07
C TRP A 87 8.35 5.43 10.83
N LEU A 88 8.89 4.38 10.24
CA LEU A 88 9.75 4.46 9.07
C LEU A 88 9.11 3.75 7.87
N GLY A 89 8.91 4.49 6.78
CA GLY A 89 8.49 3.92 5.50
C GLY A 89 9.54 2.97 4.93
N ARG A 90 9.13 1.76 4.53
CA ARG A 90 10.07 0.72 4.08
C ARG A 90 10.05 0.43 2.59
N LEU A 91 9.06 0.93 1.84
CA LEU A 91 8.93 0.62 0.41
C LEU A 91 9.51 1.72 -0.47
N GLU A 92 9.89 1.33 -1.69
CA GLU A 92 10.47 2.22 -2.69
C GLU A 92 9.61 2.21 -3.96
N PRO A 93 9.57 3.31 -4.75
CA PRO A 93 8.82 3.35 -6.01
C PRO A 93 9.33 2.28 -7.00
N LEU A 94 8.42 1.50 -7.58
CA LEU A 94 8.80 0.37 -8.45
C LEU A 94 9.21 0.79 -9.86
N TYR A 95 8.62 1.86 -10.40
CA TYR A 95 8.76 2.28 -11.79
C TYR A 95 9.68 3.49 -11.98
N LEU A 96 10.44 3.86 -10.96
CA LEU A 96 11.40 4.95 -11.04
C LEU A 96 12.82 4.39 -11.00
N PRO A 97 13.75 4.97 -11.78
CA PRO A 97 15.15 4.60 -11.70
C PRO A 97 15.69 4.83 -10.28
N PRO A 98 16.58 3.96 -9.77
CA PRO A 98 17.12 4.10 -8.42
C PRO A 98 17.83 5.45 -8.25
N ARG A 99 17.67 6.07 -7.08
CA ARG A 99 18.18 7.42 -6.76
C ARG A 99 19.66 7.56 -7.11
N ARG A 100 20.00 8.51 -8.00
CA ARG A 100 21.39 9.00 -8.16
C ARG A 100 21.80 9.78 -6.90
N GLN A 101 23.06 9.66 -6.48
CA GLN A 101 23.64 10.29 -5.28
C GLN A 101 23.86 11.82 -5.38
N SER A 102 23.21 12.51 -6.31
CA SER A 102 23.33 13.96 -6.46
C SER A 102 22.26 14.69 -5.63
N PRO A 103 22.53 15.91 -5.12
CA PRO A 103 21.54 16.67 -4.38
C PRO A 103 20.36 17.00 -5.28
N ALA A 104 19.25 16.29 -5.07
CA ALA A 104 18.07 16.39 -5.91
C ALA A 104 17.49 17.81 -5.85
N VAL A 105 17.51 18.52 -6.97
CA VAL A 105 16.87 19.84 -7.15
C VAL A 105 15.36 19.66 -6.93
N GLU A 106 14.63 20.70 -6.52
CA GLU A 106 13.19 20.61 -6.25
C GLU A 106 12.37 20.05 -7.43
N ALA A 107 12.77 20.34 -8.67
CA ALA A 107 12.23 19.74 -9.88
C ALA A 107 12.39 18.21 -9.90
N GLU A 108 13.56 17.69 -9.49
CA GLU A 108 13.81 16.25 -9.39
C GLU A 108 12.98 15.60 -8.29
N ARG A 109 12.60 16.32 -7.22
CA ARG A 109 11.70 15.80 -6.17
C ARG A 109 10.24 15.71 -6.61
N ILE A 110 9.83 16.49 -7.61
CA ILE A 110 8.51 16.37 -8.24
C ILE A 110 8.47 15.11 -9.12
N GLU A 111 9.57 14.82 -9.83
CA GLU A 111 9.68 13.70 -10.76
C GLU A 111 9.97 12.34 -10.09
N HIS A 112 10.75 12.30 -9.00
CA HIS A 112 11.32 11.04 -8.48
C HIS A 112 10.57 10.34 -7.33
N ASP A 113 9.39 10.81 -6.91
CA ASP A 113 8.62 10.15 -5.83
C ASP A 113 7.14 9.90 -6.22
N LEU A 114 6.83 9.82 -7.53
CA LEU A 114 5.46 9.70 -8.06
C LEU A 114 4.51 10.78 -7.51
N LYS A 115 5.06 11.94 -7.12
CA LYS A 115 4.31 13.06 -6.56
C LYS A 115 3.36 13.57 -7.65
N TRP A 116 2.11 13.84 -7.28
CA TRP A 116 1.02 14.22 -8.18
C TRP A 116 0.53 13.12 -9.12
N SER A 117 1.06 11.89 -9.04
CA SER A 117 0.47 10.76 -9.76
C SER A 117 -0.77 10.23 -9.03
N PRO A 118 -1.91 10.02 -9.72
CA PRO A 118 -3.09 9.41 -9.13
C PRO A 118 -2.89 7.91 -8.86
N VAL A 119 -1.92 7.28 -9.53
CA VAL A 119 -1.55 5.87 -9.37
C VAL A 119 -0.10 5.76 -8.91
N LYS A 120 0.14 5.06 -7.81
CA LYS A 120 1.50 4.86 -7.25
C LYS A 120 1.72 3.41 -6.90
N VAL A 121 2.89 2.88 -7.26
CA VAL A 121 3.28 1.51 -6.92
C VAL A 121 4.61 1.52 -6.21
N LEU A 122 4.61 1.01 -4.98
CA LEU A 122 5.77 0.91 -4.12
C LEU A 122 6.00 -0.57 -3.80
N ALA A 123 7.23 -1.04 -3.82
CA ALA A 123 7.53 -2.42 -3.43
C ALA A 123 8.95 -2.53 -2.87
N LYS A 124 9.17 -3.54 -2.03
CA LYS A 124 10.50 -3.95 -1.59
C LYS A 124 10.50 -5.39 -1.10
N THR A 125 11.60 -6.09 -1.32
CA THR A 125 11.87 -7.41 -0.74
C THR A 125 12.91 -7.27 0.37
N PHE A 126 12.68 -7.96 1.49
CA PHE A 126 13.48 -7.92 2.71
C PHE A 126 14.08 -9.32 2.99
N PRO A 127 15.07 -9.80 2.19
CA PRO A 127 15.56 -11.18 2.33
C PRO A 127 16.22 -11.44 3.70
N GLN A 128 16.95 -10.45 4.23
CA GLN A 128 17.62 -10.54 5.55
C GLN A 128 16.76 -10.01 6.72
N GLY A 129 15.51 -9.67 6.44
CA GLY A 129 14.60 -9.00 7.36
C GLY A 129 14.95 -7.53 7.65
N VAL A 130 13.96 -6.76 8.11
CA VAL A 130 14.13 -5.34 8.47
C VAL A 130 13.52 -4.97 9.81
N GLY A 131 14.13 -3.94 10.42
CA GLY A 131 13.65 -3.25 11.60
C GLY A 131 13.59 -4.05 12.89
N PRO A 132 13.22 -3.38 13.99
CA PRO A 132 13.28 -3.96 15.33
C PRO A 132 11.93 -4.50 15.83
N SER A 133 10.84 -4.33 15.07
CA SER A 133 9.48 -4.62 15.52
C SER A 133 8.64 -5.27 14.42
N SER A 134 7.72 -6.15 14.79
CA SER A 134 6.68 -6.68 13.90
C SER A 134 5.47 -5.76 13.79
N ASN A 135 5.47 -4.59 14.45
CA ASN A 135 4.40 -3.61 14.33
C ASN A 135 4.56 -2.77 13.07
N TRP A 136 3.55 -2.85 12.21
CA TRP A 136 3.46 -2.09 10.98
C TRP A 136 2.17 -1.27 10.95
N ARG A 137 2.18 -0.25 10.10
CA ARG A 137 0.97 0.49 9.75
C ARG A 137 0.93 0.85 8.28
N LEU A 138 -0.25 0.77 7.69
CA LEU A 138 -0.58 1.51 6.49
C LEU A 138 -0.93 2.94 6.90
N PHE A 139 -0.19 3.91 6.39
CA PHE A 139 -0.43 5.33 6.60
C PHE A 139 -0.79 6.00 5.28
N VAL A 140 -1.97 6.64 5.22
CA VAL A 140 -2.44 7.40 4.06
C VAL A 140 -2.66 8.85 4.45
N ASP A 141 -2.07 9.76 3.69
CA ASP A 141 -2.19 11.20 3.85
C ASP A 141 -2.49 11.89 2.51
N TYR A 142 -2.63 13.22 2.55
CA TYR A 142 -2.80 14.02 1.35
C TYR A 142 -2.00 15.33 1.41
N LEU A 143 -1.75 15.89 0.24
CA LEU A 143 -1.16 17.20 0.03
C LEU A 143 -1.98 17.94 -1.04
N THR A 144 -2.40 19.16 -0.77
CA THR A 144 -3.07 20.02 -1.76
C THR A 144 -2.06 20.90 -2.49
N ARG A 145 -2.38 21.30 -3.72
CA ARG A 145 -1.67 22.39 -4.41
C ARG A 145 -1.88 23.71 -3.67
N ALA A 146 -0.97 24.67 -3.86
CA ALA A 146 -1.11 26.00 -3.29
C ALA A 146 -2.42 26.66 -3.76
N GLY A 147 -3.19 27.23 -2.83
CA GLY A 147 -4.50 27.83 -3.09
C GLY A 147 -5.62 26.81 -3.35
N GLU A 148 -5.33 25.51 -3.35
CA GLU A 148 -6.33 24.47 -3.53
C GLU A 148 -6.94 24.06 -2.19
N VAL A 149 -8.26 23.92 -2.17
CA VAL A 149 -9.01 23.47 -1.01
C VAL A 149 -9.41 22.01 -1.20
N MET A 150 -9.27 21.18 -0.16
CA MET A 150 -9.77 19.80 -0.19
C MET A 150 -11.28 19.80 -0.47
N PRO A 151 -11.77 19.04 -1.47
CA PRO A 151 -13.21 18.91 -1.74
C PRO A 151 -13.99 18.47 -0.51
N GLU A 152 -15.21 18.99 -0.32
CA GLU A 152 -16.03 18.68 0.87
C GLU A 152 -16.39 17.20 0.94
N GLU A 153 -16.69 16.59 -0.21
CA GLU A 153 -16.92 15.16 -0.29
C GLU A 153 -15.67 14.36 0.13
N GLY A 154 -14.47 14.91 -0.14
CA GLY A 154 -13.16 14.28 0.00
C GLY A 154 -12.70 13.55 -1.27
N VAL A 155 -11.45 13.10 -1.29
CA VAL A 155 -10.86 12.40 -2.45
C VAL A 155 -10.97 10.88 -2.25
N PRO A 156 -11.64 10.14 -3.15
CA PRO A 156 -11.72 8.70 -3.04
C PRO A 156 -10.38 8.07 -3.43
N PHE A 157 -10.02 7.02 -2.71
CA PHE A 157 -8.80 6.26 -2.98
C PHE A 157 -8.98 4.78 -2.62
N THR A 158 -8.16 3.95 -3.25
CA THR A 158 -8.01 2.54 -2.95
C THR A 158 -6.52 2.23 -2.77
N VAL A 159 -6.16 1.61 -1.66
CA VAL A 159 -4.83 1.03 -1.44
C VAL A 159 -4.94 -0.48 -1.45
N ILE A 160 -4.17 -1.11 -2.31
CA ILE A 160 -3.98 -2.56 -2.35
C ILE A 160 -2.62 -2.86 -1.73
N VAL A 161 -2.59 -3.60 -0.64
CA VAL A 161 -1.36 -4.03 0.04
C VAL A 161 -1.22 -5.52 -0.15
N THR A 162 -0.12 -5.96 -0.76
CA THR A 162 0.22 -7.38 -0.86
C THR A 162 1.47 -7.66 -0.04
N ILE A 163 1.38 -8.64 0.86
CA ILE A 163 2.50 -9.18 1.61
C ILE A 163 2.67 -10.64 1.21
N SER A 164 3.90 -11.06 0.89
CA SER A 164 4.18 -12.41 0.42
C SER A 164 5.50 -12.94 0.93
N ASP A 165 5.60 -14.26 1.03
CA ASP A 165 6.86 -14.98 1.13
C ASP A 165 7.46 -15.17 -0.29
N PRO A 166 8.65 -14.63 -0.59
CA PRO A 166 9.29 -14.79 -1.90
C PRO A 166 9.57 -16.24 -2.29
N GLU A 167 9.81 -17.10 -1.30
CA GLU A 167 10.10 -18.53 -1.51
C GLU A 167 8.82 -19.39 -1.59
N ALA A 168 7.66 -18.80 -1.32
CA ALA A 168 6.35 -19.44 -1.34
C ALA A 168 6.19 -20.63 -0.36
N GLU A 169 6.89 -20.62 0.78
CA GLU A 169 6.89 -21.72 1.76
C GLU A 169 6.05 -21.41 3.00
N GLN A 170 5.99 -20.15 3.43
CA GLN A 170 5.41 -19.75 4.72
C GLN A 170 3.90 -19.46 4.63
N PRO A 171 3.10 -19.75 5.67
CA PRO A 171 1.63 -19.60 5.66
C PRO A 171 1.14 -18.16 5.91
N VAL A 172 1.64 -17.20 5.13
CA VAL A 172 1.38 -15.76 5.27
C VAL A 172 -0.12 -15.40 5.34
N PHE A 173 -0.95 -16.04 4.52
CA PHE A 173 -2.40 -15.79 4.49
C PHE A 173 -3.05 -16.10 5.86
N ASN A 174 -2.74 -17.26 6.41
CA ASN A 174 -3.33 -17.75 7.65
C ASN A 174 -2.87 -16.89 8.85
N ASP A 175 -1.57 -16.58 8.92
CA ASP A 175 -1.00 -15.70 9.95
C ASP A 175 -1.70 -14.34 9.99
N MET A 176 -1.85 -13.73 8.82
CA MET A 176 -2.45 -12.40 8.70
C MET A 176 -3.94 -12.43 8.96
N ARG A 177 -4.66 -13.46 8.50
CA ARG A 177 -6.08 -13.64 8.78
C ARG A 177 -6.33 -13.72 10.29
N GLN A 178 -5.56 -14.53 11.00
CA GLN A 178 -5.68 -14.69 12.46
C GLN A 178 -5.37 -13.37 13.19
N SER A 179 -4.31 -12.67 12.77
CA SER A 179 -3.93 -11.36 13.31
C SER A 179 -5.06 -10.32 13.11
N LEU A 180 -5.60 -10.21 11.89
CA LEU A 180 -6.65 -9.24 11.56
C LEU A 180 -7.99 -9.53 12.25
N GLN A 181 -8.33 -10.81 12.43
CA GLN A 181 -9.51 -11.22 13.20
C GLN A 181 -9.42 -10.81 14.67
N SER A 182 -8.23 -10.92 15.28
CA SER A 182 -8.03 -10.51 16.68
C SER A 182 -8.15 -8.99 16.88
N LEU A 183 -7.90 -8.20 15.82
CA LEU A 183 -8.09 -6.75 15.80
C LEU A 183 -9.56 -6.32 15.59
N GLY A 184 -10.50 -7.26 15.47
CA GLY A 184 -11.92 -6.95 15.24
C GLY A 184 -12.22 -6.37 13.85
N THR A 185 -11.30 -6.55 12.88
CA THR A 185 -11.50 -6.07 11.51
C THR A 185 -12.56 -6.91 10.80
N GLN A 186 -13.58 -6.29 10.20
CA GLN A 186 -14.52 -6.98 9.33
C GLN A 186 -13.82 -7.39 8.03
N ILE A 187 -13.34 -8.63 7.97
CA ILE A 187 -12.74 -9.20 6.76
C ILE A 187 -13.87 -9.62 5.82
N ALA A 188 -14.16 -8.79 4.83
CA ALA A 188 -14.93 -9.24 3.66
C ALA A 188 -13.96 -10.03 2.76
N ASP A 189 -14.03 -11.36 2.83
CA ASP A 189 -13.22 -12.22 1.97
C ASP A 189 -13.66 -11.99 0.50
N ILE A 190 -12.82 -11.35 -0.32
CA ILE A 190 -13.08 -11.13 -1.75
C ILE A 190 -12.76 -12.44 -2.50
N ARG A 191 -13.44 -13.53 -2.12
CA ARG A 191 -13.44 -14.80 -2.85
C ARG A 191 -14.72 -14.98 -3.68
N THR A 192 -15.75 -14.15 -3.44
CA THR A 192 -17.13 -14.48 -3.87
C THR A 192 -17.92 -13.27 -4.39
N ALA A 193 -17.34 -12.45 -5.27
CA ALA A 193 -18.11 -11.43 -6.02
C ALA A 193 -18.20 -11.72 -7.54
N ALA A 194 -17.41 -12.66 -8.06
CA ALA A 194 -17.49 -13.09 -9.45
C ALA A 194 -18.54 -14.20 -9.64
N ARG A 195 -19.80 -13.95 -9.27
CA ARG A 195 -20.91 -14.68 -9.89
C ARG A 195 -21.10 -14.08 -11.28
N ILE A 196 -20.47 -14.69 -12.27
CA ILE A 196 -20.76 -14.43 -13.68
C ILE A 196 -22.20 -14.92 -13.89
N THR A 197 -23.17 -14.01 -13.93
CA THR A 197 -24.49 -14.34 -14.45
C THR A 197 -24.36 -14.45 -15.96
N PRO A 198 -24.44 -15.66 -16.57
CA PRO A 198 -24.52 -15.74 -18.02
C PRO A 198 -25.80 -15.02 -18.45
N ARG A 199 -25.65 -14.00 -19.29
CA ARG A 199 -26.79 -13.43 -20.01
C ARG A 199 -27.26 -14.52 -20.99
N THR A 200 -28.48 -14.98 -20.77
CA THR A 200 -29.25 -15.76 -21.74
C THR A 200 -29.83 -14.82 -22.80
#